data_AF-A0ABC8UBV8-F1
#
_entry.id   AF-A0ABC8UBV8-F1
#
_cell.length_a   1.000
_cell.length_b   1.000
_cell.length_c   1.000
_cell.angle_alpha   90.00
_cell.angle_beta   90.00
_cell.angle_gamma   90.00
#
_symmetry.space_group_name_H-M   'P 1'
#
loop_
_entity.id
_entity.type
_entity.pdbx_description
1 polymer ?
#
loop_
_entity_poly.entity_id
_entity_poly.type
_entity_poly.pdbx_seq_one_letter_code
_entity_poly.pdbx_strand_id
1 'polypeptide(L)'
;MKGFGVERIVTFFFAEQSIELEEDIWSPAFSPIKSKCEENSDDCDFVYISDILRASNYLPEDTDIFLLLEKQQYLKGKDTSKVSRLQRKLIFDTITEILDRNRQLPPWKVFSLSNAKPSLQKLWFEFQRIRERDTSEDYFVVICGVLKRDLAGDAINGWQDSPVEMSEAVLDIERLIFKDLVGETIRDLAAFAGKSTVSAPCRKLVF
;
A
#
# COMPACT_ATOMS: atom_id res chain seq x y z
N MET A 1 33.12 -16.91 6.31
CA MET A 1 32.26 -15.70 6.24
C MET A 1 32.97 -14.64 5.39
N LYS A 2 32.18 -13.82 4.68
CA LYS A 2 32.48 -13.05 3.43
C LYS A 2 32.27 -13.94 2.19
N GLY A 3 31.38 -13.65 1.26
CA GLY A 3 30.49 -12.51 1.02
C GLY A 3 30.08 -12.62 -0.44
N PHE A 4 29.07 -13.46 -0.73
CA PHE A 4 28.54 -13.69 -2.07
C PHE A 4 27.08 -13.27 -2.05
N GLY A 5 26.73 -12.14 -2.65
CA GLY A 5 25.32 -11.75 -2.63
C GLY A 5 24.88 -10.55 -3.46
N VAL A 6 25.77 -9.74 -4.04
CA VAL A 6 25.31 -8.51 -4.71
C VAL A 6 25.88 -8.32 -6.12
N GLU A 7 27.10 -8.78 -6.40
CA GLU A 7 27.74 -8.53 -7.71
C GLU A 7 27.15 -9.31 -8.89
N ARG A 8 26.44 -10.43 -8.65
CA ARG A 8 25.84 -11.22 -9.74
C ARG A 8 24.52 -10.67 -10.27
N ILE A 9 23.83 -9.80 -9.52
CA ILE A 9 22.53 -9.26 -9.96
C ILE A 9 22.75 -8.09 -10.93
N VAL A 10 23.78 -7.28 -10.72
CA VAL A 10 24.07 -6.11 -11.56
C VAL A 10 24.66 -6.53 -12.92
N THR A 11 25.41 -7.62 -12.99
CA THR A 11 26.06 -8.09 -14.22
C THR A 11 25.10 -8.71 -15.25
N PHE A 12 23.89 -9.13 -14.85
CA PHE A 12 22.90 -9.64 -15.80
C PHE A 12 22.13 -8.53 -16.54
N PHE A 13 22.18 -7.29 -16.03
CA PHE A 13 21.39 -6.17 -16.56
C PHE A 13 21.90 -5.60 -17.90
N PHE A 14 23.07 -6.03 -18.38
CA PHE A 14 23.72 -5.46 -19.57
C PHE A 14 23.80 -6.40 -20.78
N ALA A 15 23.31 -7.63 -20.68
CA ALA A 15 23.35 -8.59 -21.78
C ALA A 15 21.97 -8.76 -22.41
N GLU A 16 21.87 -8.23 -23.64
CA GLU A 16 21.00 -8.70 -24.73
C GLU A 16 19.59 -8.10 -24.81
N GLN A 17 19.65 -6.88 -25.33
CA GLN A 17 18.83 -6.30 -26.39
C GLN A 17 18.27 -7.32 -27.41
N SER A 18 17.06 -7.01 -27.88
CA SER A 18 16.35 -7.55 -29.06
C SER A 18 15.73 -8.95 -28.92
N ILE A 19 14.40 -9.01 -29.03
CA ILE A 19 13.65 -9.85 -29.98
C ILE A 19 12.18 -9.41 -29.86
N GLU A 20 11.73 -8.70 -30.90
CA GLU A 20 10.33 -8.53 -31.30
C GLU A 20 9.66 -9.91 -31.46
N LEU A 21 8.40 -10.04 -31.05
CA LEU A 21 7.51 -10.96 -31.77
C LEU A 21 6.06 -10.51 -31.66
N GLU A 22 5.58 -9.95 -32.76
CA GLU A 22 4.17 -9.73 -33.08
C GLU A 22 3.42 -11.07 -33.34
N GLU A 23 2.11 -10.89 -33.52
CA GLU A 23 1.16 -11.68 -34.31
C GLU A 23 0.20 -12.61 -33.53
N ASP A 24 -0.99 -12.04 -33.34
CA ASP A 24 -2.28 -12.54 -33.84
C ASP A 24 -2.47 -14.03 -34.05
N ILE A 25 -3.56 -14.53 -33.45
CA ILE A 25 -4.68 -15.24 -34.11
C ILE A 25 -5.56 -15.74 -32.96
N TRP A 26 -6.71 -15.08 -32.82
CA TRP A 26 -7.77 -15.48 -31.90
C TRP A 26 -8.59 -16.60 -32.54
N SER A 27 -8.76 -17.72 -31.83
CA SER A 27 -9.91 -18.61 -31.99
C SER A 27 -10.11 -19.39 -30.68
N PRO A 28 -11.31 -19.34 -30.06
CA PRO A 28 -11.61 -20.09 -28.86
C PRO A 28 -12.19 -21.46 -29.24
N ALA A 29 -11.56 -22.53 -28.79
CA ALA A 29 -12.18 -23.85 -28.75
C ALA A 29 -11.78 -24.56 -27.45
N PHE A 30 -12.79 -24.97 -26.70
CA PHE A 30 -12.67 -25.55 -25.37
C PHE A 30 -11.95 -26.91 -25.35
N SER A 31 -10.95 -27.04 -24.45
CA SER A 31 -10.51 -28.16 -23.59
C SER A 31 -10.45 -29.62 -24.11
N PRO A 32 -9.42 -30.42 -23.77
CA PRO A 32 -9.51 -31.18 -22.51
C PRO A 32 -8.20 -31.27 -21.69
N ILE A 33 -8.32 -30.97 -20.40
CA ILE A 33 -7.69 -31.59 -19.22
C ILE A 33 -6.36 -32.35 -19.47
N LYS A 34 -5.24 -31.79 -18.98
CA LYS A 34 -4.05 -32.60 -18.64
C LYS A 34 -3.29 -32.05 -17.42
N SER A 35 -3.69 -32.60 -16.27
CA SER A 35 -2.89 -33.04 -15.13
C SER A 35 -1.86 -32.12 -14.46
N LYS A 36 -2.22 -31.79 -13.21
CA LYS A 36 -1.38 -31.72 -12.00
C LYS A 36 -0.28 -30.65 -11.95
N CYS A 37 -0.69 -29.50 -11.41
CA CYS A 37 0.01 -28.89 -10.29
C CYS A 37 -1.05 -28.44 -9.27
N GLU A 38 -1.56 -29.39 -8.47
CA GLU A 38 -2.22 -29.08 -7.20
C GLU A 38 -1.13 -28.98 -6.12
N GLU A 39 -0.14 -28.12 -6.33
CA GLU A 39 0.40 -27.39 -5.20
C GLU A 39 -0.61 -26.28 -4.98
N ASN A 40 -1.23 -26.22 -3.79
CA ASN A 40 -2.31 -25.29 -3.44
C ASN A 40 -2.16 -23.98 -4.23
N SER A 41 -3.03 -23.70 -5.22
CA SER A 41 -2.81 -22.58 -6.15
C SER A 41 -2.63 -21.24 -5.42
N ASP A 42 -3.25 -21.14 -4.24
CA ASP A 42 -3.13 -20.03 -3.32
C ASP A 42 -1.69 -19.81 -2.81
N ASP A 43 -0.90 -20.88 -2.62
CA ASP A 43 0.50 -20.78 -2.20
C ASP A 43 1.39 -20.24 -3.34
N CYS A 44 1.13 -20.68 -4.58
CA CYS A 44 1.80 -20.14 -5.76
C CYS A 44 1.49 -18.65 -5.99
N ASP A 45 0.23 -18.26 -5.83
CA ASP A 45 -0.21 -16.87 -5.92
C ASP A 45 0.40 -16.03 -4.80
N PHE A 46 0.42 -16.53 -3.56
CA PHE A 46 1.04 -15.87 -2.41
C PHE A 46 2.54 -15.60 -2.62
N VAL A 47 3.28 -16.60 -3.12
CA VAL A 47 4.71 -16.44 -3.45
C VAL A 47 4.89 -15.39 -4.54
N TYR A 48 4.07 -15.41 -5.59
CA TYR A 48 4.15 -14.43 -6.67
C TYR A 48 3.85 -13.00 -6.17
N ILE A 49 2.85 -12.84 -5.31
CA ILE A 49 2.52 -11.58 -4.65
C ILE A 49 3.69 -11.09 -3.78
N SER A 50 4.38 -11.99 -3.10
CA SER A 50 5.58 -11.64 -2.33
C SER A 50 6.74 -11.16 -3.23
N ASP A 51 6.88 -11.72 -4.44
CA ASP A 51 7.86 -11.29 -5.44
C ASP A 51 7.50 -9.90 -5.97
N ILE A 52 6.20 -9.62 -6.22
CA ILE A 52 5.70 -8.29 -6.63
C ILE A 52 6.00 -7.24 -5.55
N LEU A 53 5.60 -7.50 -4.30
CA LEU A 53 5.82 -6.58 -3.19
C LEU A 53 7.32 -6.30 -2.97
N ARG A 54 8.17 -7.30 -3.18
CA ARG A 54 9.62 -7.11 -3.09
C ARG A 54 10.11 -6.21 -4.21
N ALA A 55 9.75 -6.52 -5.45
CA ALA A 55 10.19 -5.74 -6.60
C ALA A 55 9.75 -4.27 -6.51
N SER A 56 8.50 -4.01 -6.09
CA SER A 56 7.97 -2.64 -5.92
C SER A 56 8.61 -1.84 -4.78
N ASN A 57 9.28 -2.50 -3.84
CA ASN A 57 9.98 -1.85 -2.73
C ASN A 57 11.45 -1.52 -3.02
N TYR A 58 12.08 -2.22 -3.97
CA TYR A 58 13.52 -2.11 -4.22
C TYR A 58 13.86 -1.56 -5.61
N LEU A 59 12.95 -1.65 -6.57
CA LEU A 59 13.18 -1.15 -7.93
C LEU A 59 12.68 0.29 -8.10
N PRO A 60 13.35 1.09 -8.96
CA PRO A 60 12.84 2.39 -9.38
C PRO A 60 11.48 2.30 -10.06
N GLU A 61 10.68 3.36 -9.91
CA GLU A 61 9.32 3.49 -10.48
C GLU A 61 9.30 3.33 -12.02
N ASP A 62 10.37 3.74 -12.71
CA ASP A 62 10.49 3.66 -14.17
C ASP A 62 10.76 2.24 -14.70
N THR A 63 10.94 1.26 -13.81
CA THR A 63 11.25 -0.12 -14.20
C THR A 63 9.98 -0.87 -14.58
N ASP A 64 9.99 -1.59 -15.71
CA ASP A 64 8.91 -2.54 -16.04
C ASP A 64 9.02 -3.79 -15.14
N ILE A 65 8.43 -3.69 -13.95
CA ILE A 65 8.44 -4.74 -12.94
C ILE A 65 7.77 -6.01 -13.45
N PHE A 66 6.67 -5.89 -14.20
CA PHE A 66 5.94 -7.05 -14.72
C PHE A 66 6.80 -7.85 -15.68
N LEU A 67 7.45 -7.18 -16.65
CA LEU A 67 8.33 -7.84 -17.61
C LEU A 67 9.50 -8.54 -16.92
N LEU A 68 10.09 -7.91 -15.89
CA LEU A 68 11.16 -8.51 -15.10
C LEU A 68 10.71 -9.79 -14.39
N LEU A 69 9.55 -9.72 -13.72
CA LEU A 69 8.97 -10.87 -13.03
C LEU A 69 8.62 -12.00 -14.01
N GLU A 70 8.10 -11.67 -15.19
CA GLU A 70 7.76 -12.66 -16.21
C GLU A 70 9.00 -13.37 -16.76
N LYS A 71 10.09 -12.63 -17.02
CA LYS A 71 11.40 -13.22 -17.36
C LYS A 71 11.89 -14.17 -16.25
N GLN A 72 11.72 -13.79 -14.99
CA GLN A 72 12.08 -14.64 -13.86
C GLN A 72 11.23 -15.92 -13.80
N GLN A 73 9.93 -15.86 -14.13
CA GLN A 73 9.08 -17.07 -14.19
C GLN A 73 9.53 -18.02 -15.31
N TYR A 74 9.92 -17.48 -16.47
CA TYR A 74 10.49 -18.26 -17.57
C TYR A 74 11.76 -19.00 -17.13
N LEU A 75 12.70 -18.31 -16.47
CA LEU A 75 13.94 -18.90 -15.97
C LEU A 75 13.71 -19.95 -14.87
N LYS A 76 12.64 -19.81 -14.07
CA LYS A 76 12.22 -20.80 -13.07
C LYS A 76 11.53 -22.03 -13.71
N GLY A 77 11.33 -22.05 -15.03
CA GLY A 77 10.65 -23.14 -15.74
C GLY A 77 9.15 -23.22 -15.46
N LYS A 78 8.51 -22.11 -15.04
CA LYS A 78 7.05 -22.08 -14.85
C LYS A 78 6.31 -22.04 -16.18
N ASP A 79 5.00 -22.29 -16.13
CA ASP A 79 4.14 -22.27 -17.31
C ASP A 79 4.16 -20.90 -18.03
N THR A 80 4.54 -20.93 -19.30
CA THR A 80 4.63 -19.77 -20.20
C THR A 80 3.41 -19.65 -21.11
N SER A 81 2.36 -20.44 -20.86
CA SER A 81 1.11 -20.37 -21.63
C SER A 81 0.50 -18.98 -21.56
N LYS A 82 -0.22 -18.59 -22.62
CA LYS A 82 -0.93 -17.31 -22.69
C LYS A 82 -1.89 -17.14 -21.50
N VAL A 83 -2.57 -18.22 -21.10
CA VAL A 83 -3.53 -18.22 -19.98
C VAL A 83 -2.81 -17.94 -18.66
N SER A 84 -1.70 -18.64 -18.38
CA SER A 84 -0.92 -18.45 -17.16
C SER A 84 -0.31 -17.05 -17.08
N ARG A 85 0.18 -16.52 -18.21
CA ARG A 85 0.67 -15.14 -18.31
C ARG A 85 -0.42 -14.12 -18.02
N LEU A 86 -1.63 -14.32 -18.56
CA LEU A 86 -2.78 -13.45 -18.29
C LEU A 86 -3.20 -13.49 -16.82
N GLN A 87 -3.21 -14.67 -16.19
CA GLN A 87 -3.48 -14.79 -14.75
C GLN A 87 -2.45 -14.03 -13.92
N ARG A 88 -1.15 -14.21 -14.19
CA ARG A 88 -0.08 -13.47 -13.52
C ARG A 88 -0.19 -11.97 -13.73
N LYS A 89 -0.60 -11.54 -14.92
CA LYS A 89 -0.85 -10.12 -15.21
C LYS A 89 -2.01 -9.58 -14.39
N LEU A 90 -3.13 -10.30 -14.32
CA LEU A 90 -4.27 -9.90 -13.50
C LEU A 90 -3.90 -9.74 -12.01
N ILE A 91 -3.13 -10.69 -11.48
CA ILE A 91 -2.61 -10.60 -10.11
C ILE A 91 -1.70 -9.38 -9.96
N PHE A 92 -0.76 -9.18 -10.88
CA PHE A 92 0.15 -8.03 -10.87
C PHE A 92 -0.60 -6.70 -10.89
N ASP A 93 -1.56 -6.53 -11.79
CA ASP A 93 -2.34 -5.30 -11.94
C ASP A 93 -3.15 -5.04 -10.67
N THR A 94 -3.79 -6.07 -10.11
CA THR A 94 -4.57 -5.95 -8.86
C THR A 94 -3.69 -5.58 -7.67
N ILE A 95 -2.52 -6.22 -7.52
CA ILE A 95 -1.60 -5.89 -6.42
C ILE A 95 -1.06 -4.47 -6.57
N THR A 96 -0.69 -4.06 -7.78
CA THR A 96 -0.20 -2.71 -8.05
C THR A 96 -1.27 -1.67 -7.70
N GLU A 97 -2.53 -1.93 -8.07
CA GLU A 97 -3.65 -1.07 -7.69
C GLU A 97 -3.83 -0.97 -6.16
N ILE A 98 -3.75 -2.09 -5.42
CA ILE A 98 -3.80 -2.08 -3.95
C ILE A 98 -2.65 -1.24 -3.37
N LEU A 99 -1.44 -1.39 -3.92
CA LEU A 99 -0.26 -0.62 -3.49
C LEU A 99 -0.45 0.88 -3.74
N ASP A 100 -0.94 1.26 -4.93
CA ASP A 100 -1.14 2.66 -5.29
C ASP A 100 -2.23 3.32 -4.47
N ARG A 101 -3.34 2.61 -4.20
CA ARG A 101 -4.38 3.09 -3.27
C ARG A 101 -3.80 3.37 -1.88
N ASN A 102 -2.89 2.54 -1.39
CA ASN A 102 -2.23 2.77 -0.10
C ASN A 102 -1.26 3.97 -0.12
N ARG A 103 -0.60 4.23 -1.26
CA ARG A 103 0.30 5.39 -1.43
C ARG A 103 -0.45 6.72 -1.49
N GLN A 104 -1.68 6.69 -1.99
CA GLN A 104 -2.55 7.88 -2.09
C GLN A 104 -3.30 8.20 -0.79
N LEU A 105 -3.11 7.42 0.28
CA LEU A 105 -3.76 7.70 1.56
C LEU A 105 -3.23 8.99 2.19
N PRO A 106 -4.09 9.80 2.81
CA PRO A 106 -3.66 11.00 3.50
C PRO A 106 -2.66 10.68 4.63
N PRO A 107 -1.71 11.58 4.94
CA PRO A 107 -0.64 11.32 5.90
C PRO A 107 -1.13 10.85 7.28
N TRP A 108 -2.26 11.36 7.78
CA TRP A 108 -2.82 10.97 9.08
C TRP A 108 -3.26 9.50 9.13
N LYS A 109 -3.66 8.92 7.98
CA LYS A 109 -4.07 7.52 7.87
C LYS A 109 -2.87 6.57 7.72
N VAL A 110 -1.69 7.11 7.43
CA VAL A 110 -0.41 6.39 7.40
C VAL A 110 0.11 6.12 8.82
N PHE A 111 -0.27 6.93 9.82
CA PHE A 111 0.18 6.74 11.21
C PHE A 111 -0.58 5.65 11.96
N SER A 112 -1.90 5.49 11.73
CA SER A 112 -2.66 4.35 12.29
C SER A 112 -2.27 3.02 11.63
N LEU A 113 -1.75 3.07 10.41
CA LEU A 113 -1.19 1.92 9.71
C LEU A 113 0.29 1.78 10.05
N SER A 114 0.59 1.17 11.20
CA SER A 114 1.93 0.76 11.65
C SER A 114 2.90 0.49 10.47
N ASN A 115 3.77 1.47 10.23
CA ASN A 115 4.85 1.52 9.23
C ASN A 115 4.40 1.70 7.77
N ALA A 116 5.00 2.70 7.12
CA ALA A 116 4.73 3.22 5.77
C ALA A 116 4.81 2.24 4.58
N LYS A 117 4.84 0.93 4.82
CA LYS A 117 4.85 -0.12 3.80
C LYS A 117 3.80 -1.19 4.12
N PRO A 118 2.92 -1.54 3.17
CA PRO A 118 1.91 -2.56 3.40
C PRO A 118 2.57 -3.90 3.74
N SER A 119 2.13 -4.54 4.82
CA SER A 119 2.58 -5.89 5.16
C SER A 119 2.05 -6.89 4.14
N LEU A 120 2.84 -7.92 3.84
CA LEU A 120 2.45 -8.97 2.90
C LEU A 120 1.12 -9.63 3.31
N GLN A 121 0.89 -9.82 4.61
CA GLN A 121 -0.35 -10.41 5.14
C GLN A 121 -1.58 -9.52 4.86
N LYS A 122 -1.46 -8.20 5.06
CA LYS A 122 -2.54 -7.26 4.76
C LYS A 122 -2.86 -7.27 3.27
N LEU A 123 -1.82 -7.23 2.45
CA LEU A 123 -1.94 -7.23 0.99
C LEU A 123 -2.56 -8.53 0.47
N TRP A 124 -2.16 -9.68 1.04
CA TRP A 124 -2.78 -10.98 0.73
C TRP A 124 -4.27 -11.01 1.09
N PHE A 125 -4.64 -10.53 2.28
CA PHE A 125 -6.04 -10.48 2.70
C PHE A 125 -6.89 -9.59 1.78
N GLU A 126 -6.38 -8.41 1.43
CA GLU A 126 -7.03 -7.49 0.48
C GLU A 126 -7.21 -8.13 -0.90
N PHE A 127 -6.17 -8.83 -1.40
CA PHE A 127 -6.25 -9.57 -2.65
C PHE A 127 -7.31 -10.68 -2.61
N GLN A 128 -7.35 -11.47 -1.52
CA GLN A 128 -8.38 -12.49 -1.33
C GLN A 128 -9.78 -11.89 -1.31
N ARG A 129 -9.97 -10.76 -0.62
CA ARG A 129 -11.25 -10.05 -0.56
C ARG A 129 -11.73 -9.59 -1.94
N ILE A 130 -10.83 -9.15 -2.81
CA ILE A 130 -11.18 -8.74 -4.19
C ILE A 130 -11.47 -9.97 -5.07
N ARG A 131 -10.76 -11.07 -4.85
CA ARG A 131 -10.95 -12.32 -5.60
C ARG A 131 -12.25 -13.03 -5.24
N GLU A 132 -12.75 -12.83 -4.03
CA GLU A 132 -13.99 -13.45 -3.54
C GLU A 132 -15.19 -13.00 -4.40
N ARG A 133 -15.79 -13.96 -5.12
CA ARG A 133 -16.94 -13.71 -5.99
C ARG A 133 -18.22 -14.12 -5.30
N ASP A 134 -19.28 -13.33 -5.50
CA ASP A 134 -20.63 -13.77 -5.17
C ASP A 134 -21.00 -14.98 -6.04
N THR A 135 -21.41 -16.07 -5.41
CA THR A 135 -21.83 -17.30 -6.08
C THR A 135 -23.26 -17.22 -6.63
N SER A 136 -23.82 -16.01 -6.76
CA SER A 136 -25.18 -15.81 -7.26
C SER A 136 -25.22 -16.02 -8.77
N GLU A 137 -26.23 -16.73 -9.25
CA GLU A 137 -26.47 -16.94 -10.69
C GLU A 137 -27.09 -15.71 -11.37
N ASP A 138 -27.64 -14.77 -10.59
CA ASP A 138 -28.22 -13.53 -11.10
C ASP A 138 -27.14 -12.47 -11.29
N TYR A 139 -26.83 -12.17 -12.56
CA TYR A 139 -25.87 -11.13 -12.93
C TYR A 139 -26.19 -9.77 -12.32
N PHE A 140 -27.48 -9.41 -12.16
CA PHE A 140 -27.86 -8.15 -11.55
C PHE A 140 -27.48 -8.12 -10.07
N VAL A 141 -27.74 -9.21 -9.35
CA VAL A 141 -27.35 -9.36 -7.94
C VAL A 141 -25.83 -9.32 -7.79
N VAL A 142 -25.08 -10.00 -8.67
CA VAL A 142 -23.61 -9.97 -8.66
C VAL A 142 -23.08 -8.56 -8.93
N ILE A 143 -23.56 -7.89 -9.99
CA ILE A 143 -23.10 -6.54 -10.35
C ILE A 143 -23.46 -5.54 -9.24
N CYS A 144 -24.70 -5.55 -8.74
CA CYS A 144 -25.10 -4.68 -7.64
C CYS A 144 -24.34 -5.01 -6.34
N GLY A 145 -24.01 -6.27 -6.10
CA GLY A 145 -23.18 -6.69 -4.96
C GLY A 145 -21.77 -6.11 -5.04
N VAL A 146 -21.12 -6.23 -6.20
CA VAL A 146 -19.79 -5.65 -6.47
C VAL A 146 -19.83 -4.12 -6.30
N LEU A 147 -20.76 -3.44 -6.96
CA LEU A 147 -20.89 -1.98 -6.86
C LEU A 147 -21.15 -1.52 -5.42
N LYS A 148 -21.98 -2.24 -4.66
CA LYS A 148 -22.21 -1.94 -3.24
C LYS A 148 -20.96 -2.10 -2.41
N ARG A 149 -20.16 -3.15 -2.63
CA ARG A 149 -18.88 -3.34 -1.93
C ARG A 149 -17.87 -2.24 -2.27
N ASP A 150 -17.77 -1.86 -3.52
CA ASP A 150 -16.85 -0.80 -3.96
C ASP A 150 -17.24 0.57 -3.37
N LEU A 151 -18.54 0.88 -3.37
CA LEU A 151 -19.06 2.11 -2.74
C LEU A 151 -18.96 2.08 -1.21
N ALA A 152 -19.14 0.91 -0.58
CA ALA A 152 -19.02 0.76 0.88
C ALA A 152 -17.57 0.79 1.36
N GLY A 153 -16.61 0.34 0.55
CA GLY A 153 -15.17 0.39 0.88
C GLY A 153 -14.65 1.82 1.06
N ASP A 154 -15.22 2.80 0.35
CA ASP A 154 -14.93 4.22 0.55
C ASP A 154 -15.63 4.78 1.80
N ALA A 155 -16.78 4.24 2.20
CA ALA A 155 -17.45 4.64 3.44
C ALA A 155 -16.76 4.08 4.70
N ILE A 156 -16.41 2.78 4.69
CA ILE A 156 -15.81 2.08 5.84
C ILE A 156 -14.39 2.58 6.10
N ASN A 157 -13.58 2.83 5.06
CA ASN A 157 -12.22 3.31 5.25
C ASN A 157 -12.05 4.81 4.96
N GLY A 158 -12.81 5.41 4.03
CA GLY A 158 -12.53 6.75 3.47
C GLY A 158 -13.24 7.91 4.14
N TRP A 159 -14.44 7.71 4.72
CA TRP A 159 -15.26 8.81 5.23
C TRP A 159 -15.81 8.61 6.66
N GLN A 160 -15.71 7.42 7.26
CA GLN A 160 -16.34 7.12 8.55
C GLN A 160 -15.39 6.77 9.70
N ASP A 161 -14.13 6.40 9.42
CA ASP A 161 -13.18 6.04 10.48
C ASP A 161 -12.53 7.28 11.13
N SER A 162 -13.21 7.70 12.21
CA SER A 162 -12.75 8.44 13.38
C SER A 162 -12.53 9.96 13.28
N PRO A 163 -13.60 10.77 13.36
CA PRO A 163 -13.47 12.15 13.83
C PRO A 163 -12.94 12.25 15.27
N VAL A 164 -13.03 11.18 16.06
CA VAL A 164 -12.65 11.17 17.49
C VAL A 164 -11.13 11.14 17.66
N GLU A 165 -10.41 10.28 16.93
CA GLU A 165 -8.94 10.24 16.98
C GLU A 165 -8.32 11.51 16.36
N MET A 166 -8.94 12.05 15.30
CA MET A 166 -8.57 13.38 14.77
C MET A 166 -8.76 14.47 15.83
N SER A 167 -9.83 14.42 16.62
CA SER A 167 -10.06 15.40 17.68
C SER A 167 -8.99 15.34 18.77
N GLU A 168 -8.48 14.14 19.12
CA GLU A 168 -7.44 14.00 20.14
C GLU A 168 -6.08 14.53 19.67
N ALA A 169 -5.65 14.15 18.46
CA ALA A 169 -4.39 14.66 17.89
C ALA A 169 -4.42 16.19 17.67
N VAL A 170 -5.55 16.74 17.23
CA VAL A 170 -5.75 18.19 17.11
C VAL A 170 -5.68 18.86 18.48
N LEU A 171 -6.34 18.30 19.49
CA LEU A 171 -6.28 18.81 20.87
C LEU A 171 -4.86 18.77 21.44
N ASP A 172 -4.06 17.75 21.15
CA ASP A 172 -2.67 17.66 21.59
C ASP A 172 -1.79 18.72 20.90
N ILE A 173 -1.97 18.92 19.60
CA ILE A 173 -1.29 19.99 18.85
C ILE A 173 -1.69 21.37 19.41
N GLU A 174 -2.98 21.61 19.62
CA GLU A 174 -3.50 22.85 20.20
C GLU A 174 -2.92 23.11 21.59
N ARG A 175 -2.86 22.08 22.46
CA ARG A 175 -2.26 22.18 23.80
C ARG A 175 -0.78 22.52 23.74
N LEU A 176 -0.03 21.97 22.79
CA LEU A 176 1.38 22.30 22.60
C LEU A 176 1.56 23.74 22.16
N ILE A 177 0.81 24.19 21.14
CA ILE A 177 0.82 25.58 20.67
C ILE A 177 0.45 26.54 21.80
N PHE A 178 -0.62 26.24 22.54
CA PHE A 178 -1.10 27.09 23.62
C PHE A 178 -0.08 27.15 24.78
N LYS A 179 0.52 26.01 25.15
CA LYS A 179 1.58 25.95 26.17
C LYS A 179 2.78 26.81 25.77
N ASP A 180 3.22 26.72 24.51
CA ASP A 180 4.37 27.48 24.03
C ASP A 180 4.04 28.99 23.99
N LEU A 181 2.87 29.37 23.49
CA LEU A 181 2.41 30.76 23.45
C LEU A 181 2.25 31.38 24.84
N VAL A 182 1.63 30.67 25.78
CA VAL A 182 1.48 31.13 27.17
C VAL A 182 2.84 31.19 27.86
N GLY A 183 3.71 30.20 27.64
CA GLY A 183 5.06 30.19 28.19
C GLY A 183 5.92 31.36 27.68
N GLU A 184 5.82 31.71 26.40
CA GLU A 184 6.43 32.92 25.83
C GLU A 184 5.84 34.18 26.44
N THR A 185 4.52 34.30 26.49
CA THR A 185 3.83 35.48 27.05
C THR A 185 4.20 35.73 28.52
N ILE A 186 4.27 34.67 29.34
CA ILE A 186 4.68 34.76 30.75
C ILE A 186 6.13 35.21 30.84
N ARG A 187 7.04 34.65 30.03
CA ARG A 187 8.46 35.05 30.02
C ARG A 187 8.62 36.51 29.61
N ASP A 188 7.91 36.95 28.58
CA ASP A 188 7.92 38.33 28.13
C ASP A 188 7.41 39.27 29.22
N LEU A 189 6.26 38.97 29.82
CA LEU A 189 5.69 39.77 30.90
C LEU A 189 6.60 39.83 32.14
N ALA A 190 7.24 38.72 32.52
CA ALA A 190 8.21 38.68 33.61
C ALA A 190 9.46 39.52 33.30
N ALA A 191 9.93 39.49 32.04
CA ALA A 191 11.05 40.31 31.59
C ALA A 191 10.69 41.81 31.58
N PHE A 192 9.45 42.17 31.22
CA PHE A 192 8.95 43.55 31.33
C PHE A 192 8.79 44.00 32.78
N ALA A 193 8.28 43.14 33.67
CA ALA A 193 8.13 43.42 35.09
C ALA A 193 9.49 43.64 35.78
N GLY A 194 10.52 42.86 35.41
CA GLY A 194 11.88 43.04 35.93
C GLY A 194 12.60 44.31 35.43
N LYS A 195 12.13 44.90 34.32
CA LYS A 195 12.66 46.15 33.74
C LYS A 195 11.83 47.40 34.11
N SER A 196 10.61 47.21 34.60
CA SER A 196 9.74 48.29 35.04
C SER A 196 10.11 48.70 36.47
N THR A 197 10.70 49.89 36.63
CA THR A 197 10.88 50.55 37.94
C THR A 197 9.58 51.15 38.49
N VAL A 198 8.43 50.84 37.89
CA VAL A 198 7.13 51.37 38.33
C VAL A 198 6.50 50.36 39.28
N SER A 199 6.63 50.66 40.58
CA SER A 199 5.92 50.00 41.68
C SER A 199 4.41 50.10 41.47
N ALA A 200 3.80 49.09 40.85
CA ALA A 200 2.36 48.94 40.85
C ALA A 200 1.90 48.38 42.22
N PRO A 201 0.89 48.98 42.87
CA PRO A 201 0.47 48.58 44.20
C PRO A 201 -0.27 47.23 44.17
N CYS A 202 0.43 46.16 44.50
CA CYS A 202 -0.18 44.86 44.78
C CYS A 202 -1.04 44.97 46.04
N ARG A 203 -2.36 44.84 45.90
CA ARG A 203 -3.27 44.75 47.04
C ARG A 203 -3.12 43.37 47.68
N LYS A 204 -2.62 43.35 48.91
CA LYS A 204 -2.45 42.15 49.74
C LYS A 204 -3.84 41.60 50.09
N LEU A 205 -4.15 40.37 49.67
CA LEU A 205 -5.29 39.63 50.20
C LEU A 205 -4.92 39.17 51.62
N VAL A 206 -5.66 39.68 52.60
CA VAL A 206 -5.62 39.23 53.99
C VAL A 206 -6.70 38.16 54.11
N PHE A 207 -6.28 36.94 54.43
CA PHE A 207 -7.17 35.85 54.80
C PHE A 207 -7.63 36.02 56.24
#